data_AF-A0A3D4UZ22-F1
#
_entry.id   AF-A0A3D4UZ22-F1
#
_cell.length_a   1.000
_cell.length_b   1.000
_cell.length_c   1.000
_cell.angle_alpha   90.00
_cell.angle_beta   90.00
_cell.angle_gamma   90.00
#
_symmetry.space_group_name_H-M   'P 1'
#
loop_
_entity.id
_entity.type
_entity.pdbx_description
1 polymer ?
#
loop_
_entity_poly.entity_id
_entity_poly.type
_entity_poly.pdbx_seq_one_letter_code
_entity_poly.pdbx_strand_id
1 'polypeptide(L)'
;MDYRSEGDTRVTIDGSRHYKTPYGALPSVTTILSATSGSKAALERWAKKNPGGREAAAARGTKVHSLMEEFLLGREKDPQISDPEIADFWNGLPQNLEKLENIIWAENPKNPDDFSWVVGGDGVSRVWHPGVAKDKNWGWAGTPDIVCEYKGKVVLGDLKTSNGPYYARWPGADTPKKLYGMKRAGFMKYSKCQMQMAAYAL
;
A
#
# COMPACT_ATOMS: atom_id res chain seq x y z
N MET A 1 -6.65 19.80 17.81
CA MET A 1 -5.66 18.92 18.47
C MET A 1 -4.31 19.34 17.91
N ASP A 2 -3.44 19.98 18.70
CA ASP A 2 -2.09 20.40 18.27
C ASP A 2 -1.12 19.23 18.48
N TYR A 3 -1.39 18.11 17.80
CA TYR A 3 -0.49 16.97 17.83
C TYR A 3 0.67 17.26 16.89
N ARG A 4 1.89 17.09 17.38
CA ARG A 4 3.10 17.07 16.55
C ARG A 4 3.75 15.72 16.74
N SER A 5 4.26 15.15 15.66
CA SER A 5 4.94 13.87 15.75
C SER A 5 6.27 14.05 16.46
N GLU A 6 6.36 13.60 17.71
CA GLU A 6 7.62 13.60 18.47
C GLU A 6 8.35 12.27 18.29
N GLY A 7 9.57 12.35 17.74
CA GLY A 7 10.43 11.20 17.49
C GLY A 7 9.90 10.22 16.43
N ASP A 8 10.43 9.00 16.45
CA ASP A 8 10.11 7.95 15.48
C ASP A 8 8.65 7.50 15.61
N THR A 9 8.03 7.25 14.46
CA THR A 9 6.61 6.92 14.38
C THR A 9 6.36 5.43 14.37
N ARG A 10 7.23 4.66 13.73
CA ARG A 10 7.05 3.22 13.61
C ARG A 10 7.52 2.52 14.87
N VAL A 11 6.68 1.62 15.39
CA VAL A 11 7.03 0.75 16.53
C VAL A 11 6.63 -0.70 16.25
N THR A 12 7.34 -1.64 16.87
CA THR A 12 7.02 -3.07 16.78
C THR A 12 6.41 -3.51 18.11
N ILE A 13 5.20 -4.07 18.05
CA ILE A 13 4.48 -4.61 19.21
C ILE A 13 4.09 -6.04 18.84
N ASP A 14 4.45 -7.01 19.68
CA ASP A 14 4.22 -8.45 19.46
C ASP A 14 4.68 -8.94 18.08
N GLY A 15 5.84 -8.44 17.62
CA GLY A 15 6.40 -8.78 16.32
C GLY A 15 5.65 -8.19 15.12
N SER A 16 4.69 -7.31 15.34
CA SER A 16 3.86 -6.69 14.30
C SER A 16 4.01 -5.18 14.23
N ARG A 17 3.86 -4.63 13.02
CA ARG A 17 4.05 -3.20 12.76
C ARG A 17 2.89 -2.39 13.34
N HIS A 18 3.24 -1.39 14.13
CA HIS A 18 2.36 -0.37 14.68
C HIS A 18 2.93 1.03 14.38
N TYR A 19 2.10 2.05 14.53
CA TYR A 19 2.50 3.44 14.43
C TYR A 19 2.03 4.20 15.67
N LYS A 20 2.90 5.07 16.21
CA LYS A 20 2.52 6.03 17.25
C LYS A 20 1.59 7.07 16.64
N THR A 21 0.47 7.31 17.29
CA THR A 21 -0.54 8.30 16.87
C THR A 21 -0.98 9.11 18.09
N PRO A 22 -1.76 10.20 17.92
CA PRO A 22 -2.38 10.89 19.06
C PRO A 22 -3.30 9.98 19.91
N TYR A 23 -3.72 8.83 19.38
CA TYR A 23 -4.61 7.87 20.04
C TYR A 23 -3.84 6.66 20.61
N GLY A 24 -2.51 6.75 20.70
CA GLY A 24 -1.63 5.65 21.11
C GLY A 24 -1.04 4.88 19.93
N ALA A 25 -0.41 3.75 20.22
CA ALA A 25 0.17 2.88 19.20
C ALA A 25 -0.93 2.07 18.50
N LEU A 26 -1.20 2.38 17.24
CA LEU A 26 -2.23 1.69 16.44
C LEU A 26 -1.60 0.67 15.49
N PRO A 27 -2.23 -0.50 15.29
CA PRO A 27 -1.73 -1.49 14.34
C PRO A 27 -1.77 -0.95 12.92
N SER A 28 -0.80 -1.37 12.10
CA SER A 28 -0.82 -1.01 10.69
C SER A 28 -2.02 -1.64 9.97
N VAL A 29 -2.57 -1.01 8.92
CA VAL A 29 -3.59 -1.64 8.06
C VAL A 29 -3.13 -3.01 7.57
N THR A 30 -1.86 -3.12 7.15
CA THR A 30 -1.26 -4.39 6.74
C THR A 30 -1.22 -5.43 7.88
N THR A 31 -0.99 -5.01 9.12
CA THR A 31 -1.03 -5.88 10.31
C THR A 31 -2.44 -6.45 10.50
N ILE A 32 -3.47 -5.60 10.46
CA ILE A 32 -4.88 -6.03 10.60
C ILE A 32 -5.25 -7.00 9.48
N LEU A 33 -4.94 -6.66 8.23
CA LEU A 33 -5.22 -7.53 7.07
C LEU A 33 -4.47 -8.87 7.13
N SER A 34 -3.26 -8.88 7.68
CA SER A 34 -2.49 -10.12 7.88
C SER A 34 -3.07 -11.00 8.98
N ALA A 35 -3.55 -10.39 10.07
CA ALA A 35 -4.16 -11.10 11.21
C ALA A 35 -5.56 -11.66 10.88
N THR A 36 -6.30 -10.96 10.03
CA THR A 36 -7.65 -11.35 9.58
C THR A 36 -7.67 -12.17 8.29
N SER A 37 -6.50 -12.38 7.67
CA SER A 37 -6.40 -13.24 6.49
C SER A 37 -6.65 -14.72 6.86
N GLY A 38 -7.22 -15.47 5.92
CA GLY A 38 -7.36 -16.92 6.05
C GLY A 38 -6.03 -17.67 6.05
N SER A 39 -6.08 -18.99 5.87
CA SER A 39 -4.89 -19.85 5.94
C SER A 39 -3.70 -19.37 5.10
N LYS A 40 -2.53 -19.24 5.75
CA LYS A 40 -1.25 -18.86 5.14
C LYS A 40 -0.49 -20.04 4.52
N ALA A 41 -1.00 -21.27 4.66
CA ALA A 41 -0.31 -22.49 4.25
C ALA A 41 0.05 -22.53 2.76
N ALA A 42 -0.79 -21.96 1.88
CA ALA A 42 -0.49 -21.87 0.45
C ALA A 42 0.70 -20.93 0.16
N LEU A 43 0.77 -19.79 0.85
CA LEU A 43 1.85 -18.82 0.72
C LEU A 43 3.16 -19.33 1.32
N GLU A 44 3.09 -20.12 2.39
CA GLU A 44 4.24 -20.79 2.99
C GLU A 44 4.80 -21.88 2.08
N ARG A 45 3.93 -22.73 1.51
CA ARG A 45 4.35 -23.71 0.50
C ARG A 45 4.97 -23.05 -0.73
N TRP A 46 4.40 -21.93 -1.17
CA TRP A 46 4.99 -21.16 -2.28
C TRP A 46 6.36 -20.61 -1.90
N ALA A 47 6.52 -20.00 -0.71
CA ALA A 47 7.80 -19.46 -0.25
C ALA A 47 8.88 -20.54 -0.13
N LYS A 48 8.54 -21.73 0.39
CA LYS A 48 9.47 -22.87 0.45
C LYS A 48 9.95 -23.32 -0.94
N LYS A 49 9.12 -23.19 -1.96
CA LYS A 49 9.45 -23.51 -3.36
C LYS A 49 10.16 -22.37 -4.10
N ASN A 50 10.13 -21.14 -3.55
CA ASN A 50 10.71 -19.95 -4.16
C ASN A 50 11.54 -19.19 -3.12
N PRO A 51 12.69 -19.75 -2.67
CA PRO A 51 13.57 -19.07 -1.72
C PRO A 51 13.98 -17.69 -2.25
N GLY A 52 13.89 -16.65 -1.42
CA GLY A 52 14.18 -15.26 -1.83
C GLY A 52 13.05 -14.57 -2.61
N GLY A 53 11.99 -15.29 -3.00
CA GLY A 53 10.94 -14.73 -3.85
C GLY A 53 10.08 -13.66 -3.17
N ARG A 54 9.97 -13.68 -1.83
CA ARG A 54 9.24 -12.64 -1.07
C ARG A 54 10.06 -11.36 -1.01
N GLU A 55 11.36 -11.51 -0.75
CA GLU A 55 12.34 -10.45 -0.64
C GLU A 55 12.50 -9.74 -1.98
N ALA A 56 12.63 -10.50 -3.07
CA ALA A 56 12.67 -9.96 -4.42
C ALA A 56 11.39 -9.20 -4.78
N ALA A 57 10.21 -9.76 -4.47
CA ALA A 57 8.95 -9.09 -4.72
C ALA A 57 8.78 -7.80 -3.91
N ALA A 58 9.26 -7.78 -2.66
CA ALA A 58 9.25 -6.58 -1.82
C ALA A 58 10.22 -5.52 -2.35
N ALA A 59 11.46 -5.89 -2.69
CA ALA A 59 12.46 -4.98 -3.24
C ALA A 59 12.00 -4.33 -4.55
N ARG A 60 11.40 -5.12 -5.45
CA ARG A 60 10.78 -4.62 -6.67
C ARG A 60 9.66 -3.62 -6.38
N GLY A 61 8.76 -3.96 -5.45
CA GLY A 61 7.70 -3.07 -5.01
C GLY A 61 8.25 -1.72 -4.54
N THR A 62 9.21 -1.74 -3.61
CA THR A 62 9.88 -0.53 -3.11
C THR A 62 10.46 0.31 -4.24
N LYS A 63 11.14 -0.31 -5.21
CA LYS A 63 11.76 0.43 -6.32
C LYS A 63 10.70 1.11 -7.20
N VAL A 64 9.64 0.40 -7.56
CA VAL A 64 8.57 0.94 -8.41
C VAL A 64 7.77 2.03 -7.69
N HIS A 65 7.54 1.90 -6.39
CA HIS A 65 6.90 2.95 -5.58
C HIS A 65 7.75 4.22 -5.51
N SER A 66 9.07 4.09 -5.32
CA SER A 66 9.98 5.23 -5.34
C SER A 66 9.97 5.97 -6.69
N LEU A 67 9.92 5.23 -7.81
CA LEU A 67 9.76 5.85 -9.14
C LEU A 67 8.42 6.60 -9.26
N MET A 68 7.33 6.01 -8.74
CA MET A 68 6.01 6.66 -8.74
C MET A 68 6.00 7.93 -7.89
N GLU A 69 6.63 7.92 -6.71
CA GLU A 69 6.77 9.10 -5.84
C GLU A 69 7.49 10.24 -6.58
N GLU A 70 8.70 9.97 -7.10
CA GLU A 70 9.49 10.96 -7.82
C GLU A 70 8.76 11.51 -9.05
N PHE A 71 8.03 10.65 -9.77
CA PHE A 71 7.21 11.05 -10.91
C PHE A 71 6.04 11.94 -10.52
N LEU A 72 5.24 11.55 -9.52
CA LEU A 72 4.07 12.34 -9.10
C LEU A 72 4.45 13.68 -8.48
N LEU A 73 5.60 13.73 -7.79
CA LEU A 73 6.15 14.95 -7.21
C LEU A 73 6.87 15.83 -8.24
N GLY A 74 7.05 15.36 -9.47
CA GLY A 74 7.67 16.10 -10.57
C GLY A 74 9.17 16.29 -10.43
N ARG A 75 9.84 15.46 -9.61
CA ARG A 75 11.29 15.49 -9.40
C ARG A 75 12.04 14.75 -10.50
N GLU A 76 11.51 13.62 -10.95
CA GLU A 76 12.02 12.83 -12.07
C GLU A 76 10.86 12.27 -12.89
N LYS A 77 10.74 12.67 -14.16
CA LYS A 77 9.65 12.27 -15.06
C LYS A 77 10.07 11.22 -16.09
N ASP A 78 11.36 11.09 -16.38
CA ASP A 78 11.91 10.15 -17.35
C ASP A 78 13.10 9.37 -16.75
N PRO A 79 12.84 8.53 -15.73
CA PRO A 79 13.90 7.84 -15.01
C PRO A 79 14.63 6.84 -15.92
N GLN A 80 15.96 6.86 -15.88
CA GLN A 80 16.79 5.85 -16.52
C GLN A 80 16.79 4.56 -15.68
N ILE A 81 16.08 3.54 -16.14
CA ILE A 81 15.92 2.27 -15.43
C ILE A 81 16.75 1.19 -16.11
N SER A 82 17.85 0.79 -15.47
CA SER A 82 18.76 -0.24 -16.00
C SER A 82 18.30 -1.68 -15.72
N ASP A 83 17.47 -1.89 -14.71
CA ASP A 83 16.90 -3.20 -14.38
C ASP A 83 15.71 -3.52 -15.31
N PRO A 84 15.80 -4.53 -16.18
CA PRO A 84 14.73 -4.86 -17.11
C PRO A 84 13.40 -5.23 -16.43
N GLU A 85 13.43 -5.89 -15.27
CA GLU A 85 12.20 -6.24 -14.56
C GLU A 85 11.50 -4.98 -14.05
N ILE A 86 12.25 -4.03 -13.49
CA ILE A 86 11.69 -2.75 -13.04
C ILE A 86 11.18 -1.93 -14.22
N ALA A 87 11.92 -1.93 -15.34
CA ALA A 87 11.52 -1.23 -16.56
C ALA A 87 10.19 -1.78 -17.10
N ASP A 88 9.99 -3.11 -17.06
CA ASP A 88 8.73 -3.74 -17.47
C ASP A 88 7.55 -3.31 -16.59
N PHE A 89 7.74 -3.19 -15.27
CA PHE A 89 6.68 -2.70 -14.37
C PHE A 89 6.43 -1.19 -14.48
N TRP A 90 7.44 -0.43 -14.88
CA TRP A 90 7.32 1.00 -15.13
C TRP A 90 6.66 1.30 -16.48
N ASN A 91 6.86 0.44 -17.48
CA ASN A 91 6.32 0.62 -18.81
C ASN A 91 4.77 0.71 -18.78
N GLY A 92 4.21 1.79 -19.33
CA GLY A 92 2.77 2.02 -19.34
C GLY A 92 2.21 2.66 -18.05
N LEU A 93 2.98 2.71 -16.95
CA LEU A 93 2.55 3.30 -15.70
C LEU A 93 2.47 4.85 -15.75
N PRO A 94 3.50 5.58 -16.28
CA PRO A 94 3.44 7.04 -16.41
C PRO A 94 2.17 7.56 -17.08
N GLN A 95 1.69 6.91 -18.14
CA GLN A 95 0.49 7.31 -18.88
C GLN A 95 -0.79 7.25 -18.02
N ASN A 96 -0.78 6.52 -16.91
CA ASN A 96 -1.87 6.52 -15.94
C ASN A 96 -1.64 7.53 -14.82
N LEU A 97 -0.39 7.70 -14.38
CA LEU A 97 -0.01 8.68 -13.36
C LEU A 97 -0.22 10.13 -13.84
N GLU A 98 0.02 10.42 -15.12
CA GLU A 98 -0.19 11.76 -15.73
C GLU A 98 -1.64 12.21 -15.73
N LYS A 99 -2.59 11.28 -15.58
CA LYS A 99 -4.02 11.60 -15.49
C LYS A 99 -4.41 12.10 -14.10
N LEU A 100 -3.53 11.95 -13.11
CA LEU A 100 -3.76 12.38 -11.74
C LEU A 100 -3.45 13.88 -11.63
N GLU A 101 -4.37 14.58 -11.02
CA GLU A 101 -4.39 16.03 -10.83
C GLU A 101 -4.15 16.33 -9.34
N ASN A 102 -3.69 17.53 -9.00
CA ASN A 102 -3.60 18.03 -7.62
C ASN A 102 -3.10 16.98 -6.61
N ILE A 103 -1.88 16.47 -6.81
CA ILE A 103 -1.26 15.48 -5.91
C ILE A 103 -1.19 16.06 -4.48
N ILE A 104 -1.78 15.36 -3.52
CA ILE A 104 -1.76 15.70 -2.08
C ILE A 104 -0.73 14.83 -1.36
N TRP A 105 -0.63 13.56 -1.76
CA TRP A 105 0.25 12.56 -1.17
C TRP A 105 0.78 11.61 -2.24
N ALA A 106 2.07 11.29 -2.20
CA ALA A 106 2.73 10.25 -2.99
C ALA A 106 3.83 9.61 -2.12
N GLU A 107 3.56 8.45 -1.52
CA GLU A 107 4.28 7.80 -0.39
C GLU A 107 4.37 8.65 0.89
N ASN A 108 4.57 9.96 0.75
CA ASN A 108 4.57 10.99 1.77
C ASN A 108 3.67 12.16 1.36
N PRO A 109 3.30 13.05 2.30
CA PRO A 109 2.64 14.31 1.95
C PRO A 109 3.48 15.10 0.93
N LYS A 110 2.84 15.60 -0.14
CA LYS A 110 3.52 16.40 -1.16
C LYS A 110 4.15 17.66 -0.56
N ASN A 111 3.42 18.33 0.32
CA ASN A 111 3.91 19.45 1.11
C ASN A 111 4.02 19.02 2.58
N PRO A 112 5.24 18.72 3.06
CA PRO A 112 5.46 18.31 4.44
C PRO A 112 5.03 19.36 5.46
N ASP A 113 5.06 20.64 5.13
CA ASP A 113 4.71 21.70 6.10
C ASP A 113 3.20 21.70 6.42
N ASP A 114 2.37 21.48 5.40
CA ASP A 114 0.90 21.39 5.53
C ASP A 114 0.46 20.22 6.42
N PHE A 115 1.29 19.16 6.47
CA PHE A 115 0.99 17.90 7.16
C PHE A 115 2.11 17.46 8.10
N SER A 116 2.93 18.37 8.61
CA SER A 116 4.16 18.01 9.37
C SER A 116 3.88 17.12 10.59
N TRP A 117 2.69 17.22 11.16
CA TRP A 117 2.19 16.40 12.25
C TRP A 117 1.99 14.91 11.91
N VAL A 118 1.95 14.54 10.63
CA VAL A 118 1.82 13.15 10.18
C VAL A 118 3.15 12.46 9.93
N VAL A 119 4.25 13.21 9.89
CA VAL A 119 5.60 12.71 9.58
C VAL A 119 6.44 12.64 10.85
N GLY A 120 7.10 11.51 11.07
CA GLY A 120 7.98 11.28 12.21
C GLY A 120 9.38 11.83 12.09
N GLY A 121 10.11 11.78 13.21
CA GLY A 121 11.57 11.97 13.21
C GLY A 121 12.31 10.90 12.39
N ASP A 122 11.70 9.74 12.16
CA ASP A 122 12.17 8.68 11.28
C ASP A 122 11.89 8.94 9.78
N GLY A 123 11.29 10.10 9.44
CA GLY A 123 10.88 10.44 8.09
C GLY A 123 9.68 9.63 7.59
N VAL A 124 9.07 8.80 8.44
CA VAL A 124 7.94 7.96 8.07
C VAL A 124 6.65 8.74 8.31
N SER A 125 5.87 8.92 7.25
CA SER A 125 4.53 9.48 7.31
C SER A 125 3.50 8.43 7.73
N ARG A 126 2.33 8.84 8.23
CA ARG A 126 1.17 7.95 8.41
C ARG A 126 -0.16 8.70 8.44
N VAL A 127 -1.23 8.04 8.04
CA VAL A 127 -2.62 8.43 8.36
C VAL A 127 -3.19 7.44 9.37
N TRP A 128 -4.23 7.84 10.08
CA TRP A 128 -4.87 6.99 11.09
C TRP A 128 -6.34 7.32 11.27
N HIS A 129 -7.07 6.35 11.81
CA HIS A 129 -8.41 6.52 12.31
C HIS A 129 -8.49 5.89 13.71
N PRO A 130 -9.05 6.57 14.74
CA PRO A 130 -9.09 6.05 16.12
C PRO A 130 -10.03 4.85 16.29
N GLY A 131 -10.82 4.55 15.28
CA GLY A 131 -11.89 3.56 15.31
C GLY A 131 -13.25 4.22 15.52
N VAL A 132 -14.32 3.47 15.27
CA VAL A 132 -15.71 3.97 15.36
C VAL A 132 -16.36 3.72 16.72
N ALA A 133 -15.80 2.79 17.50
CA ALA A 133 -16.34 2.40 18.80
C ALA A 133 -15.59 3.13 19.93
N LYS A 134 -16.27 4.07 20.61
CA LYS A 134 -15.67 4.97 21.62
C LYS A 134 -14.93 4.25 22.75
N ASP A 135 -15.41 3.07 23.15
CA ASP A 135 -14.85 2.31 24.28
C ASP A 135 -14.01 1.10 23.84
N LYS A 136 -13.61 1.05 22.56
CA LYS A 136 -12.79 -0.04 22.01
C LYS A 136 -11.57 0.54 21.29
N ASN A 137 -10.42 -0.09 21.48
CA ASN A 137 -9.24 0.23 20.71
C ASN A 137 -9.27 -0.51 19.36
N TRP A 138 -10.08 -0.01 18.43
CA TRP A 138 -10.23 -0.53 17.06
C TRP A 138 -9.62 0.41 16.01
N GLY A 139 -8.70 1.28 16.44
CA GLY A 139 -8.01 2.19 15.54
C GLY A 139 -7.02 1.47 14.64
N TRP A 140 -6.63 2.14 13.57
CA TRP A 140 -5.60 1.69 12.65
C TRP A 140 -4.74 2.87 12.21
N ALA A 141 -3.54 2.57 11.73
CA ALA A 141 -2.67 3.53 11.06
C ALA A 141 -2.06 2.93 9.80
N GLY A 142 -1.59 3.75 8.86
CA GLY A 142 -0.93 3.26 7.66
C GLY A 142 -0.41 4.36 6.76
N THR A 143 0.23 3.97 5.67
CA THR A 143 0.82 4.86 4.67
C THR A 143 0.08 4.64 3.36
N PRO A 144 -0.76 5.58 2.91
CA PRO A 144 -1.32 5.54 1.56
C PRO A 144 -0.20 5.71 0.53
N ASP A 145 -0.33 5.04 -0.61
CA ASP A 145 0.63 5.24 -1.70
C ASP A 145 0.33 6.58 -2.39
N ILE A 146 -0.95 6.86 -2.71
CA ILE A 146 -1.35 8.08 -3.44
C ILE A 146 -2.65 8.66 -2.86
N VAL A 147 -2.67 9.99 -2.68
CA VAL A 147 -3.88 10.80 -2.50
C VAL A 147 -3.80 11.97 -3.48
N CYS A 148 -4.79 12.10 -4.34
CA CYS A 148 -4.80 13.11 -5.41
C CYS A 148 -6.21 13.36 -5.92
N GLU A 149 -6.36 14.20 -6.93
CA GLU A 149 -7.58 14.34 -7.69
C GLU A 149 -7.52 13.56 -9.02
N TYR A 150 -8.65 13.05 -9.47
CA TYR A 150 -8.84 12.50 -10.80
C TYR A 150 -10.21 12.93 -11.32
N LYS A 151 -10.24 13.70 -12.41
CA LYS A 151 -11.48 14.25 -12.99
C LYS A 151 -12.30 15.02 -11.94
N GLY A 152 -11.63 15.89 -11.19
CA GLY A 152 -12.24 16.73 -10.15
C GLY A 152 -12.78 15.98 -8.94
N LYS A 153 -12.34 14.74 -8.69
CA LYS A 153 -12.69 13.96 -7.49
C LYS A 153 -11.45 13.54 -6.75
N VAL A 154 -11.43 13.70 -5.43
CA VAL A 154 -10.37 13.15 -4.59
C VAL A 154 -10.42 11.62 -4.65
N VAL A 155 -9.27 11.00 -4.90
CA VAL A 155 -9.12 9.56 -5.02
C VAL A 155 -7.95 9.07 -4.17
N LEU A 156 -8.10 7.84 -3.67
CA LEU A 156 -7.04 7.05 -3.06
C LEU A 156 -6.46 6.10 -4.11
N GLY A 157 -5.13 6.04 -4.19
CA GLY A 157 -4.41 5.11 -5.04
C GLY A 157 -3.54 4.17 -4.20
N ASP A 158 -3.48 2.92 -4.66
CA ASP A 158 -2.66 1.86 -4.09
C ASP A 158 -1.94 1.17 -5.24
N LEU A 159 -0.65 1.49 -5.39
CA LEU A 159 0.17 0.93 -6.44
C LEU A 159 0.54 -0.51 -6.05
N LYS A 160 0.49 -1.42 -7.02
CA LYS A 160 0.81 -2.83 -6.80
C LYS A 160 1.53 -3.43 -7.98
N THR A 161 2.73 -3.97 -7.74
CA THR A 161 3.41 -4.82 -8.73
C THR A 161 2.84 -6.24 -8.67
N SER A 162 2.61 -6.86 -9.83
CA SER A 162 2.06 -8.21 -9.88
C SER A 162 2.38 -8.92 -11.19
N ASN A 163 2.90 -10.15 -11.09
CA ASN A 163 3.20 -11.02 -12.24
C ASN A 163 1.94 -11.62 -12.89
N GLY A 164 0.74 -11.21 -12.45
CA GLY A 164 -0.52 -11.74 -12.97
C GLY A 164 -1.69 -10.81 -12.69
N PRO A 165 -2.76 -10.93 -13.49
CA PRO A 165 -3.90 -10.03 -13.42
C PRO A 165 -4.67 -10.17 -12.10
N TYR A 166 -5.28 -9.05 -11.70
CA TYR A 166 -6.26 -9.00 -10.63
C TYR A 166 -7.62 -9.36 -11.20
N TYR A 167 -8.46 -10.01 -10.40
CA TYR A 167 -9.80 -10.42 -10.82
C TYR A 167 -10.82 -9.88 -9.83
N ALA A 168 -11.76 -9.07 -10.28
CA ALA A 168 -12.80 -8.51 -9.42
C ALA A 168 -13.86 -9.51 -8.97
N ARG A 169 -13.88 -10.72 -9.56
CA ARG A 169 -14.87 -11.77 -9.28
C ARG A 169 -14.17 -13.07 -8.91
N TRP A 170 -14.77 -13.79 -7.96
CA TRP A 170 -14.35 -15.14 -7.62
C TRP A 170 -14.51 -16.06 -8.84
N PRO A 171 -13.56 -16.98 -9.12
CA PRO A 171 -13.72 -17.93 -10.22
C PRO A 171 -14.93 -18.85 -9.99
N GLY A 172 -15.87 -18.84 -10.94
CA GLY A 172 -17.04 -19.73 -10.94
C GLY A 172 -16.71 -21.19 -11.23
N ALA A 173 -17.71 -22.06 -11.07
CA ALA A 173 -17.59 -23.50 -11.32
C ALA A 173 -17.24 -23.85 -12.79
N ASP A 174 -17.59 -22.96 -13.72
CA ASP A 174 -17.29 -23.02 -15.15
C ASP A 174 -15.83 -22.65 -15.48
N THR A 175 -15.06 -22.13 -14.52
CA THR A 175 -13.68 -21.71 -14.76
C THR A 175 -12.81 -22.93 -15.08
N PRO A 176 -12.09 -22.95 -16.22
CA PRO A 176 -11.20 -24.04 -16.56
C PRO A 176 -10.20 -24.32 -15.44
N LYS A 177 -10.03 -25.60 -15.06
CA LYS A 177 -9.20 -26.02 -13.91
C LYS A 177 -7.79 -25.41 -13.92
N LYS A 178 -7.19 -25.29 -15.11
CA LYS A 178 -5.85 -24.68 -15.31
C LYS A 178 -5.78 -23.19 -14.96
N LEU A 179 -6.90 -22.47 -15.03
CA LEU A 179 -6.99 -21.02 -14.75
C LEU A 179 -7.49 -20.73 -13.33
N TYR A 180 -8.15 -21.69 -12.68
CA TYR A 180 -8.82 -21.48 -11.40
C TYR A 180 -7.87 -20.93 -10.32
N GLY A 181 -6.68 -21.53 -10.18
CA GLY A 181 -5.68 -21.09 -9.20
C GLY A 181 -5.23 -19.64 -9.42
N MET A 182 -4.95 -19.27 -10.67
CA MET A 182 -4.56 -17.90 -11.04
C MET A 182 -5.69 -16.90 -10.76
N LYS A 183 -6.93 -17.21 -11.18
CA LYS A 183 -8.08 -16.34 -10.96
C LYS A 183 -8.37 -16.15 -9.48
N ARG A 184 -8.33 -17.24 -8.70
CA ARG A 184 -8.48 -17.19 -7.24
C ARG A 184 -7.41 -16.29 -6.61
N ALA A 185 -6.14 -16.47 -6.98
CA ALA A 185 -5.05 -15.65 -6.45
C ALA A 185 -5.23 -14.16 -6.79
N GLY A 186 -5.60 -13.83 -8.03
CA GLY A 186 -5.86 -12.45 -8.43
C GLY A 186 -7.09 -11.84 -7.74
N PHE A 187 -8.12 -12.63 -7.43
CA PHE A 187 -9.25 -12.16 -6.61
C PHE A 187 -8.86 -11.88 -5.16
N MET A 188 -8.03 -12.74 -4.55
CA MET A 188 -7.53 -12.47 -3.19
C MET A 188 -6.71 -11.18 -3.12
N LYS A 189 -5.87 -10.92 -4.14
CA LYS A 189 -5.11 -9.67 -4.26
C LYS A 189 -6.04 -8.46 -4.41
N TYR A 190 -7.04 -8.55 -5.29
CA TYR A 190 -8.03 -7.51 -5.50
C TYR A 190 -8.79 -7.17 -4.22
N SER A 191 -9.34 -8.18 -3.55
CA SER A 191 -10.08 -8.00 -2.31
C SER A 191 -9.22 -7.37 -1.21
N LYS A 192 -7.95 -7.76 -1.10
CA LYS A 192 -7.02 -7.19 -0.12
C LYS A 192 -6.76 -5.70 -0.38
N CYS A 193 -6.50 -5.33 -1.64
CA CYS A 193 -6.32 -3.93 -2.06
C CYS A 193 -7.58 -3.10 -1.74
N GLN A 194 -8.79 -3.62 -2.04
CA GLN A 194 -10.04 -2.94 -1.71
C GLN A 194 -10.20 -2.71 -0.21
N MET A 195 -9.88 -3.70 0.65
CA MET A 195 -9.96 -3.52 2.10
C MET A 195 -8.96 -2.48 2.61
N GLN A 196 -7.77 -2.39 2.00
CA GLN A 196 -6.78 -1.37 2.34
C GLN A 196 -7.30 0.04 1.99
N MET A 197 -7.89 0.21 0.80
CA MET A 197 -8.51 1.48 0.39
C MET A 197 -9.73 1.83 1.25
N ALA A 198 -10.55 0.85 1.60
CA ALA A 198 -11.69 1.05 2.48
C ALA A 198 -11.26 1.53 3.87
N ALA A 199 -10.13 1.02 4.40
CA ALA A 199 -9.57 1.53 5.66
C ALA A 199 -9.19 3.00 5.50
N TYR A 200 -8.40 3.36 4.49
CA TYR A 200 -7.94 4.73 4.27
C TYR A 200 -9.04 5.75 3.92
N ALA A 201 -10.24 5.28 3.55
CA ALA A 201 -11.38 6.14 3.26
C ALA A 201 -12.25 6.48 4.48
N LEU A 202 -11.99 5.89 5.66
CA LEU A 202 -12.68 6.19 6.93
C LEU A 202 -12.23 7.53 7.51
#